data_AF-A0A8J6RQB6-F1
#
_entry.id   AF-A0A8J6RQB6-F1
#
_cell.length_a   1.000
_cell.length_b   1.000
_cell.length_c   1.000
_cell.angle_alpha   90.00
_cell.angle_beta   90.00
_cell.angle_gamma   90.00
#
_symmetry.space_group_name_H-M   'P 1'
#
loop_
_entity.id
_entity.type
_entity.pdbx_description
1 polymer ?
#
loop_
_entity_poly.entity_id
_entity_poly.type
_entity_poly.pdbx_seq_one_letter_code
_entity_poly.pdbx_strand_id
1 'polypeptide(L)'
;MLPSDAKDLAIVGMVELATNELLPATVPLSPVMLGLSAGDPEKIEQALQKISIVLKFFESLLDERPFFGSENITLAEPLAGTVLPWLPRGGVSLSGYPKLNAWCDRIQARPSWQATEATPEIMEAFKSSPMIARMAAAQNS
;
A
#
# COMPACT_ATOMS: atom_id res chain seq x y z
N MET A 1 -12.25 -3.51 -13.09
CA MET A 1 -13.52 -3.96 -13.72
C MET A 1 -14.26 -4.82 -12.71
N LEU A 2 -15.59 -4.74 -12.63
CA LEU A 2 -16.34 -5.32 -11.51
C LEU A 2 -16.71 -6.80 -11.76
N PRO A 3 -16.53 -7.71 -10.79
CA PRO A 3 -17.03 -9.08 -10.88
C PRO A 3 -18.55 -9.14 -11.02
N SER A 4 -19.07 -10.16 -11.72
CA SER A 4 -20.51 -10.40 -11.84
C SER A 4 -21.08 -11.24 -10.69
N ASP A 5 -20.25 -12.05 -10.04
CA ASP A 5 -20.64 -12.80 -8.85
C ASP A 5 -20.73 -11.85 -7.63
N ALA A 6 -21.79 -12.01 -6.83
CA ALA A 6 -22.08 -11.11 -5.72
C ALA A 6 -21.05 -11.23 -4.58
N LYS A 7 -20.51 -12.42 -4.34
CA LYS A 7 -19.50 -12.64 -3.30
C LYS A 7 -18.17 -12.03 -3.72
N ASP A 8 -17.79 -12.23 -4.97
CA ASP A 8 -16.58 -11.62 -5.53
C ASP A 8 -16.66 -10.10 -5.57
N LEU A 9 -17.82 -9.55 -5.94
CA LEU A 9 -18.07 -8.11 -5.87
C LEU A 9 -17.95 -7.58 -4.43
N ALA A 10 -18.43 -8.32 -3.44
CA ALA A 10 -18.30 -7.94 -2.04
C ALA A 10 -16.84 -7.93 -1.58
N ILE A 11 -16.01 -8.89 -2.03
CA ILE A 11 -14.57 -8.90 -1.74
C ILE A 11 -13.91 -7.63 -2.29
N VAL A 12 -14.22 -7.25 -3.53
CA VAL A 12 -13.70 -6.00 -4.13
C VAL A 12 -14.06 -4.81 -3.24
N GLY A 13 -15.33 -4.64 -2.88
CA GLY A 13 -15.77 -3.53 -2.02
C GLY A 13 -15.12 -3.54 -0.62
N MET A 14 -14.88 -4.71 -0.03
CA MET A 14 -14.15 -4.82 1.24
C MET A 14 -12.71 -4.33 1.11
N VAL A 15 -12.03 -4.65 0.00
CA VAL A 15 -10.66 -4.16 -0.25
C VAL A 15 -10.65 -2.65 -0.42
N GLU A 16 -11.61 -2.08 -1.14
CA GLU A 16 -11.73 -0.63 -1.30
C GLU A 16 -11.89 0.07 0.06
N LEU A 17 -12.81 -0.41 0.89
CA LEU A 17 -13.05 0.16 2.22
C LEU A 17 -11.82 0.03 3.13
N ALA A 18 -11.21 -1.15 3.20
CA ALA A 18 -10.03 -1.37 4.04
C ALA A 18 -8.80 -0.61 3.52
N THR A 19 -8.69 -0.34 2.22
CA THR A 19 -7.65 0.53 1.67
C THR A 19 -7.82 1.98 2.14
N ASN A 20 -9.06 2.46 2.24
CA ASN A 20 -9.34 3.80 2.78
C ASN A 20 -8.93 3.94 4.26
N GLU A 21 -8.99 2.85 5.03
CA GLU A 21 -8.49 2.81 6.41
C GLU A 21 -6.95 2.66 6.48
N LEU A 22 -6.36 1.97 5.50
CA LEU A 22 -4.92 1.74 5.43
C LEU A 22 -4.14 3.01 5.08
N LEU A 23 -4.63 3.79 4.11
CA LEU A 23 -3.99 5.02 3.65
C LEU A 23 -3.59 5.96 4.81
N PRO A 24 -4.50 6.42 5.68
CA PRO A 24 -4.14 7.29 6.80
C PRO A 24 -3.21 6.59 7.80
N ALA A 25 -3.30 5.27 7.97
CA ALA A 25 -2.40 4.52 8.84
C ALA A 25 -0.94 4.53 8.35
N THR A 26 -0.69 4.74 7.05
CA THR A 26 0.67 4.85 6.50
C THR A 26 1.31 6.22 6.66
N VAL A 27 0.56 7.26 7.03
CA VAL A 27 1.09 8.64 7.13
C VAL A 27 2.34 8.75 8.02
N PRO A 28 2.39 8.13 9.22
CA PRO A 28 3.59 8.16 10.06
C PRO A 28 4.83 7.50 9.45
N LEU A 29 4.64 6.59 8.47
CA LEU A 29 5.74 5.94 7.75
C LEU A 29 6.27 6.78 6.59
N SER A 30 5.58 7.85 6.18
CA SER A 30 5.94 8.65 5.02
C SER A 30 7.38 9.20 5.03
N PRO A 31 7.95 9.69 6.16
CA PRO A 31 9.34 10.15 6.18
C PRO A 31 10.33 9.00 5.96
N VAL A 32 10.02 7.82 6.47
CA VAL A 32 10.84 6.60 6.32
C VAL A 32 10.77 6.12 4.87
N MET A 33 9.57 6.00 4.31
CA MET A 33 9.34 5.59 2.91
C MET A 33 10.03 6.49 1.89
N LEU A 34 10.15 7.79 2.20
CA LEU A 34 10.84 8.78 1.36
C LEU A 34 12.33 8.94 1.71
N GLY A 35 12.84 8.27 2.74
CA GLY A 35 14.23 8.39 3.18
C GLY A 35 14.60 9.77 3.72
N LEU A 36 13.64 10.49 4.31
CA LEU A 36 13.84 11.85 4.84
C LEU A 36 14.27 11.86 6.31
N SER A 37 13.71 10.95 7.12
CA SER A 37 14.07 10.77 8.54
C SER A 37 13.60 9.40 9.04
N ALA A 38 13.97 9.04 10.27
CA ALA A 38 13.49 7.82 10.93
C ALA A 38 12.01 7.89 11.37
N GLY A 39 11.36 9.04 11.23
CA GLY A 39 10.00 9.29 11.74
C GLY A 39 9.89 9.30 13.26
N ASP A 40 8.66 9.41 13.75
CA ASP A 40 8.31 9.38 15.18
C ASP A 40 8.08 7.92 15.61
N PRO A 41 8.91 7.36 16.51
CA PRO A 41 8.82 5.95 16.89
C PRO A 41 7.46 5.53 17.47
N GLU A 42 6.82 6.38 18.28
CA GLU A 42 5.53 6.06 18.90
C GLU A 42 4.41 6.04 17.86
N LYS A 43 4.38 7.06 16.99
CA LYS A 43 3.39 7.11 15.88
C LYS A 43 3.61 5.98 14.89
N ILE A 44 4.86 5.61 14.62
CA ILE A 44 5.20 4.46 13.78
C ILE A 44 4.71 3.16 14.40
N GLU A 45 4.96 2.92 15.69
CA GLU A 45 4.49 1.70 16.35
C GLU A 45 2.96 1.54 16.26
N GLN A 46 2.22 2.62 16.54
CA GLN A 46 0.76 2.64 16.40
C GLN A 46 0.31 2.40 14.95
N ALA A 47 1.01 2.98 13.97
CA ALA A 47 0.75 2.74 12.55
C ALA A 47 0.96 1.27 12.17
N LEU A 48 2.07 0.66 12.61
CA LEU A 48 2.40 -0.74 12.33
C LEU A 48 1.35 -1.69 12.89
N GLN A 49 0.81 -1.42 14.08
CA GLN A 49 -0.29 -2.21 14.65
C GLN A 49 -1.53 -2.17 13.74
N LYS A 50 -1.97 -0.99 13.30
CA LYS A 50 -3.12 -0.82 12.40
C LYS A 50 -2.89 -1.48 11.05
N ILE A 51 -1.72 -1.26 10.46
CA ILE A 51 -1.34 -1.86 9.17
C ILE A 51 -1.38 -3.38 9.28
N SER A 52 -0.86 -3.97 10.36
CA SER A 52 -0.84 -5.43 10.54
C SER A 52 -2.23 -6.06 10.54
N ILE A 53 -3.26 -5.35 11.04
CA ILE A 53 -4.65 -5.80 11.04
C ILE A 53 -5.17 -5.85 9.60
N VAL A 54 -4.94 -4.78 8.83
CA VAL A 54 -5.38 -4.72 7.42
C VAL A 54 -4.64 -5.74 6.57
N LEU A 55 -3.34 -5.95 6.77
CA LEU A 55 -2.58 -6.97 6.03
C LEU A 55 -3.09 -8.39 6.32
N LYS A 56 -3.42 -8.70 7.57
CA LYS A 56 -4.07 -9.98 7.93
C LYS A 56 -5.43 -10.12 7.24
N PHE A 57 -6.19 -9.04 7.16
CA PHE A 57 -7.48 -9.04 6.47
C PHE A 57 -7.32 -9.27 4.97
N PHE A 58 -6.42 -8.55 4.29
CA PHE A 58 -6.12 -8.77 2.87
C PHE A 58 -5.59 -10.17 2.58
N GLU A 59 -4.69 -10.68 3.41
CA GLU A 59 -4.23 -12.07 3.32
C GLU A 59 -5.41 -13.05 3.42
N SER A 60 -6.43 -12.77 4.23
CA SER A 60 -7.62 -13.63 4.33
C SER A 60 -8.56 -13.53 3.12
N LEU A 61 -8.55 -12.42 2.39
CA LEU A 61 -9.41 -12.18 1.21
C LEU A 61 -8.84 -12.76 -0.08
N LEU A 62 -7.51 -12.94 -0.16
CA LEU A 62 -6.89 -13.67 -1.27
C LEU A 62 -7.13 -15.16 -1.08
N ASP A 63 -7.75 -15.81 -2.06
CA ASP A 63 -7.88 -17.26 -2.14
C ASP A 63 -6.84 -17.82 -3.12
N GLU A 64 -7.13 -18.94 -3.79
CA GLU A 64 -6.21 -19.52 -4.79
C GLU A 64 -6.10 -18.68 -6.07
N ARG A 65 -6.95 -17.65 -6.22
CA ARG A 65 -6.96 -16.77 -7.38
C ARG A 65 -5.90 -15.67 -7.27
N PRO A 66 -5.39 -15.17 -8.40
CA PRO A 66 -4.29 -14.20 -8.43
C PRO A 66 -4.68 -12.78 -7.98
N PHE A 67 -5.96 -12.44 -7.95
CA PHE A 67 -6.50 -11.09 -7.68
C PHE A 67 -7.67 -11.15 -6.70
N PHE A 68 -7.98 -10.03 -6.05
CA PHE A 68 -9.02 -9.99 -5.03
C PHE A 68 -10.39 -10.32 -5.61
N GLY A 69 -10.93 -11.47 -5.21
CA GLY A 69 -12.24 -11.93 -5.68
C GLY A 69 -12.29 -12.24 -7.17
N SER A 70 -11.15 -12.50 -7.85
CA SER A 70 -11.19 -12.75 -9.29
C SER A 70 -9.92 -13.39 -9.86
N GLU A 71 -10.08 -14.09 -10.98
CA GLU A 71 -8.98 -14.53 -11.85
C GLU A 71 -8.35 -13.39 -12.64
N ASN A 72 -9.06 -12.27 -12.77
CA ASN A 72 -8.66 -11.10 -13.55
C ASN A 72 -8.58 -9.85 -12.68
N ILE A 73 -7.87 -8.83 -13.17
CA ILE A 73 -7.75 -7.55 -12.47
C ILE A 73 -9.11 -6.88 -12.30
N THR A 74 -9.41 -6.48 -11.06
CA THR A 74 -10.61 -5.76 -10.64
C THR A 74 -10.31 -4.30 -10.30
N LEU A 75 -11.25 -3.60 -9.66
CA LEU A 75 -10.98 -2.26 -9.12
C LEU A 75 -10.17 -2.30 -7.81
N ALA A 76 -10.13 -3.44 -7.12
CA ALA A 76 -9.35 -3.62 -5.90
C ALA A 76 -7.84 -3.45 -6.16
N GLU A 77 -7.33 -4.00 -7.26
CA GLU A 77 -5.90 -4.00 -7.59
C GLU A 77 -5.27 -2.61 -7.70
N PRO A 78 -5.78 -1.68 -8.53
CA PRO A 78 -5.19 -0.35 -8.62
C PRO A 78 -5.29 0.42 -7.30
N LEU A 79 -6.34 0.22 -6.49
CA LEU A 79 -6.50 0.88 -5.20
C LEU A 79 -5.49 0.36 -4.18
N ALA A 80 -5.49 -0.95 -3.91
CA ALA A 80 -4.57 -1.58 -2.98
C ALA A 80 -3.11 -1.45 -3.46
N GLY A 81 -2.90 -1.48 -4.77
CA GLY A 81 -1.60 -1.31 -5.43
C GLY A 81 -0.95 0.03 -5.13
N THR A 82 -1.72 1.10 -4.88
CA THR A 82 -1.13 2.40 -4.54
C THR A 82 -0.41 2.42 -3.18
N VAL A 83 -0.71 1.44 -2.30
CA VAL A 83 -0.22 1.44 -0.92
C VAL A 83 0.67 0.24 -0.63
N LEU A 84 0.21 -0.97 -0.94
CA LEU A 84 0.86 -2.21 -0.49
C LEU A 84 2.31 -2.38 -0.95
N PRO A 85 2.67 -2.11 -2.24
CA PRO A 85 4.05 -2.18 -2.70
C PRO A 85 4.98 -1.13 -2.07
N TRP A 86 4.45 -0.09 -1.45
CA TRP A 86 5.23 0.94 -0.76
C TRP A 86 5.55 0.58 0.69
N LEU A 87 4.76 -0.29 1.32
CA LEU A 87 4.92 -0.67 2.72
C LEU A 87 6.34 -1.19 3.07
N PRO A 88 7.02 -2.00 2.22
CA PRO A 88 8.40 -2.41 2.47
C PRO A 88 9.39 -1.24 2.58
N ARG A 89 9.17 -0.13 1.87
CA ARG A 89 10.01 1.07 1.99
C ARG A 89 9.88 1.74 3.36
N GLY A 90 8.75 1.54 4.03
CA GLY A 90 8.51 1.96 5.41
C GLY A 90 8.94 0.94 6.46
N GLY A 91 9.65 -0.14 6.08
CA GLY A 91 10.10 -1.18 7.00
C GLY A 91 9.05 -2.25 7.35
N VAL A 92 7.92 -2.28 6.65
CA VAL A 92 6.89 -3.31 6.86
C VAL A 92 7.21 -4.55 6.00
N SER A 93 7.56 -5.65 6.65
CA SER A 93 7.78 -6.92 5.94
C SER A 93 6.45 -7.58 5.53
N LEU A 94 6.39 -8.04 4.27
CA LEU A 94 5.27 -8.86 3.77
C LEU A 94 5.53 -10.37 3.91
N SER A 95 6.67 -10.79 4.47
CA SER A 95 7.04 -12.21 4.58
C SER A 95 6.07 -13.06 5.41
N GLY A 96 5.30 -12.45 6.31
CA GLY A 96 4.24 -13.11 7.09
C GLY A 96 2.91 -13.26 6.33
N TYR A 97 2.82 -12.79 5.09
CA TYR A 97 1.60 -12.70 4.28
C TYR A 97 1.88 -13.26 2.87
N PRO A 98 2.04 -14.59 2.73
CA PRO A 98 2.54 -15.18 1.49
C PRO A 98 1.65 -14.91 0.27
N LYS A 99 0.32 -14.92 0.41
CA LYS A 99 -0.58 -14.63 -0.71
C LYS A 99 -0.49 -13.16 -1.11
N LEU A 100 -0.44 -12.26 -0.12
CA LEU A 100 -0.29 -10.84 -0.36
C LEU A 100 1.07 -10.49 -0.97
N ASN A 101 2.14 -11.17 -0.54
CA ASN A 101 3.46 -11.01 -1.12
C ASN A 101 3.48 -11.44 -2.59
N ALA A 102 2.91 -12.62 -2.90
CA ALA A 102 2.78 -13.10 -4.28
C ALA A 102 1.90 -12.18 -5.15
N TRP A 103 0.85 -11.59 -4.55
CA TRP A 103 0.04 -10.58 -5.21
C TRP A 103 0.84 -9.29 -5.50
N CYS A 104 1.66 -8.80 -4.56
CA CYS A 104 2.53 -7.64 -4.77
C CYS A 104 3.50 -7.89 -5.92
N ASP A 105 4.19 -9.04 -5.91
CA ASP A 105 5.12 -9.43 -6.97
C ASP A 105 4.43 -9.43 -8.34
N ARG A 106 3.21 -9.97 -8.41
CA ARG A 106 2.40 -9.99 -9.64
C ARG A 106 2.02 -8.60 -10.14
N ILE A 107 1.62 -7.69 -9.24
CA ILE A 107 1.26 -6.32 -9.62
C ILE A 107 2.49 -5.57 -10.12
N GLN A 108 3.63 -5.68 -9.42
CA GLN A 108 4.86 -4.98 -9.76
C GLN A 108 5.52 -5.49 -11.05
N ALA A 109 5.33 -6.77 -11.39
CA ALA A 109 5.85 -7.35 -12.64
C ALA A 109 5.14 -6.85 -13.91
N ARG A 110 4.01 -6.13 -13.79
CA ARG A 110 3.23 -5.69 -14.95
C ARG A 110 3.89 -4.50 -15.66
N PRO A 111 3.98 -4.50 -17.00
CA PRO A 111 4.50 -3.35 -17.75
C PRO A 111 3.74 -2.05 -17.47
N SER A 112 2.40 -2.14 -17.32
CA SER A 112 1.58 -0.98 -16.98
C SER A 112 1.89 -0.41 -15.60
N TRP A 113 2.37 -1.24 -14.67
CA TRP A 113 2.79 -0.80 -13.34
C TRP A 113 4.17 -0.13 -13.41
N GLN A 114 5.13 -0.80 -14.04
CA GLN A 114 6.49 -0.29 -14.24
C GLN A 114 6.50 1.06 -14.97
N ALA A 115 5.58 1.26 -15.93
CA ALA A 115 5.42 2.54 -16.62
C ALA A 115 4.96 3.70 -15.73
N THR A 116 4.46 3.42 -14.51
CA THR A 116 4.05 4.44 -13.52
C THR A 116 5.10 4.71 -12.46
N GLU A 117 6.20 3.94 -12.44
CA GLU A 117 7.24 4.13 -11.44
C GLU A 117 7.90 5.50 -11.61
N ALA A 118 7.99 6.24 -10.50
CA ALA A 118 8.68 7.51 -10.48
C ALA A 118 10.16 7.28 -10.79
N THR A 119 10.71 8.03 -11.75
CA THR A 119 12.15 8.01 -11.97
C THR A 119 12.87 8.57 -10.74
N PRO A 120 14.14 8.20 -10.51
CA PRO A 120 14.93 8.76 -9.42
C PRO A 120 14.93 10.30 -9.41
N GLU A 121 14.98 10.93 -10.58
CA GLU A 121 14.97 12.40 -10.72
C GLU A 121 13.64 13.00 -10.25
N ILE A 122 12.50 12.40 -10.64
CA ILE A 122 11.17 12.84 -10.19
C ILE A 122 11.04 12.66 -8.68
N MET A 123 11.57 11.54 -8.15
CA MET A 123 11.56 11.24 -6.72
C MET A 123 12.37 12.26 -5.91
N GLU A 124 13.58 12.61 -6.36
CA GLU A 124 14.41 13.61 -5.69
C GLU A 124 13.83 15.03 -5.80
N ALA A 125 13.25 15.39 -6.94
CA ALA A 125 12.54 16.66 -7.11
C ALA A 125 11.33 16.76 -6.16
N PHE A 126 10.58 15.67 -6.00
CA PHE A 126 9.45 15.60 -5.07
C PHE A 126 9.90 15.77 -3.61
N LYS A 127 10.92 15.02 -3.18
CA LYS A 127 11.50 15.12 -1.83
C LYS A 127 12.00 16.52 -1.50
N SER A 128 12.57 17.20 -2.50
CA SER A 128 13.12 18.56 -2.36
C SER A 128 12.07 19.67 -2.45
N SER A 129 10.79 19.33 -2.67
CA SER A 129 9.73 20.32 -2.86
C SER A 129 9.39 21.05 -1.55
N PRO A 130 9.01 22.35 -1.61
CA PRO A 130 8.57 23.10 -0.43
C PRO A 130 7.36 22.47 0.28
N MET A 131 6.53 21.73 -0.46
CA MET A 131 5.39 21.00 0.11
C MET A 131 5.86 19.91 1.08
N ILE A 132 6.84 19.09 0.65
CA ILE A 132 7.39 18.02 1.49
C ILE A 132 8.13 18.58 2.71
N ALA A 133 8.88 19.67 2.55
CA ALA A 133 9.53 20.35 3.68
C ALA A 133 8.52 20.79 4.75
N ARG A 134 7.36 21.32 4.34
CA ARG A 134 6.28 21.73 5.26
C ARG A 134 5.62 20.54 5.95
N MET A 135 5.40 19.44 5.23
CA MET A 135 4.84 18.21 5.81
C MET A 135 5.75 17.61 6.87
N ALA A 136 7.07 17.58 6.62
CA ALA A 136 8.04 17.10 7.59
C ALA A 136 8.05 17.95 8.87
N ALA A 137 7.95 19.28 8.74
CA ALA A 137 7.88 20.18 9.88
C ALA A 137 6.61 19.98 10.74
N ALA A 138 5.45 19.74 10.12
CA ALA A 138 4.18 19.54 10.82
C ALA A 138 4.06 18.19 11.56
N GLN A 139 4.86 17.19 11.21
CA GLN A 139 4.86 15.90 11.91
C GLN A 139 5.69 15.92 13.21
N ASN A 140 6.63 16.88 13.32
CA ASN A 140 7.55 17.05 14.44
C ASN A 140 7.09 18.10 15.47
N SER A 141 5.97 18.77 15.23
CA SER A 141 5.31 19.75 16.13
C SER A 141 4.17 19.10 16.89
#